data_AF-A0A1V5NSB7-F1
#
_entry.id   AF-A0A1V5NSB7-F1
#
_cell.length_a   1.000
_cell.length_b   1.000
_cell.length_c   1.000
_cell.angle_alpha   90.00
_cell.angle_beta   90.00
_cell.angle_gamma   90.00
#
_symmetry.space_group_name_H-M   'P 1'
#
loop_
_entity.id
_entity.type
_entity.pdbx_description
1 polymer ?
#
loop_
_entity_poly.entity_id
_entity_poly.type
_entity_poly.pdbx_seq_one_letter_code
_entity_poly.pdbx_strand_id
1 'polypeptide(L)'
;MEEGGSKAPSMVAGARGSPGQFLSGSGYASSMKAMHDERLSISAEFARKNEQALQETLMQMSGDPNYKGYAEFYLNENCKMGLECIEKGDFKEARDYLMKALEDTSISEEARVLVCQSLLGIGYEVGDKDVLEKAMDRLLAMIPEKDLPKEYNRQSMKEAFDGLKRMHEITPQQFSEIMQKLAREHPGKVPPEMQEKMLEGFKQMQNRFK
;
A
#
# COMPACT_ATOMS: atom_id res chain seq x y z
N MET A 1 -15.58 12.67 52.05
CA MET A 1 -14.76 11.55 51.56
C MET A 1 -13.94 12.10 50.41
N GLU A 2 -12.75 12.58 50.76
CA GLU A 2 -11.68 12.90 49.80
C GLU A 2 -10.98 11.60 49.43
N GLU A 3 -10.69 11.41 48.14
CA GLU A 3 -9.64 10.58 47.54
C GLU A 3 -10.00 10.44 46.04
N GLY A 4 -9.13 10.63 45.04
CA GLY A 4 -7.70 10.84 45.05
C GLY A 4 -7.31 11.79 43.92
N GLY A 5 -6.88 12.99 44.29
CA GLY A 5 -6.00 13.78 43.46
C GLY A 5 -4.68 13.01 43.34
N SER A 6 -4.35 12.53 42.14
CA SER A 6 -3.07 11.89 41.88
C SER A 6 -1.96 12.84 42.29
N LYS A 7 -1.31 12.55 43.42
CA LYS A 7 -0.15 13.28 43.92
C LYS A 7 0.94 13.19 42.85
N ALA A 8 1.03 14.20 42.00
CA ALA A 8 2.26 14.49 41.29
C ALA A 8 3.39 14.56 42.34
N PRO A 9 4.55 13.92 42.12
CA PRO A 9 5.66 14.04 43.04
C PRO A 9 5.97 15.53 43.22
N SER A 10 5.88 16.02 44.47
CA SER A 10 5.95 17.45 44.75
C SER A 10 7.33 18.04 44.42
N MET A 11 8.37 17.21 44.37
CA MET A 11 9.72 17.57 43.94
C MET A 11 10.41 16.39 43.23
N VAL A 12 11.03 16.64 42.08
CA VAL A 12 11.91 15.69 41.37
C VAL A 12 13.32 16.29 41.32
N ALA A 13 14.32 15.54 41.81
CA ALA A 13 15.71 15.98 41.80
C ALA A 13 16.25 16.00 40.36
N GLY A 14 16.67 17.17 39.87
CA GLY A 14 17.25 17.37 38.54
C GLY A 14 18.67 16.82 38.42
N ALA A 15 19.04 16.37 37.21
CA ALA A 15 20.35 15.81 36.91
C ALA A 15 21.49 16.87 36.87
N ARG A 16 22.71 16.35 37.04
CA ARG A 16 24.00 16.96 37.41
C ARG A 16 24.27 18.40 36.93
N GLY A 17 24.42 19.31 37.90
CA GLY A 17 25.10 20.60 37.70
C GLY A 17 24.89 21.66 38.78
N SER A 18 23.78 21.62 39.53
CA SER A 18 23.51 22.60 40.60
C SER A 18 22.73 21.95 41.75
N PRO A 19 23.30 21.81 42.97
CA PRO A 19 22.70 21.01 44.05
C PRO A 19 21.45 21.60 44.74
N GLY A 20 20.81 22.65 44.19
CA GLY A 20 19.83 23.45 44.93
C GLY A 20 18.49 23.76 44.27
N GLN A 21 18.24 23.36 43.02
CA GLN A 21 16.95 23.65 42.35
C GLN A 21 16.00 22.45 42.45
N PHE A 22 15.14 22.46 43.46
CA PHE A 22 13.98 21.60 43.52
C PHE A 22 12.90 22.13 42.57
N LEU A 23 12.60 21.40 41.50
CA LEU A 23 11.46 21.71 40.62
C LEU A 23 10.18 21.22 41.29
N SER A 24 9.21 22.12 41.48
CA SER A 24 7.85 21.72 41.90
C SER A 24 7.25 20.75 40.89
N GLY A 25 6.29 19.91 41.29
CA GLY A 25 5.57 19.02 40.36
C GLY A 25 4.98 19.75 39.14
N SER A 26 4.52 21.00 39.32
CA SER A 26 4.06 21.87 38.22
C SER A 26 5.19 22.40 37.34
N GLY A 27 6.34 22.74 37.92
CA GLY A 27 7.53 23.15 37.20
C GLY A 27 8.12 22.01 36.37
N TYR A 28 8.19 20.81 36.95
CA TYR A 28 8.59 19.60 36.24
C TYR A 28 7.64 19.29 35.08
N ALA A 29 6.31 19.32 35.29
CA ALA A 29 5.34 19.10 34.23
C ALA A 29 5.46 20.12 33.08
N SER A 30 5.69 21.39 33.41
CA SER A 30 5.89 22.46 32.42
C SER A 30 7.19 22.25 31.62
N SER A 31 8.29 21.89 32.29
CA SER A 31 9.55 21.55 31.62
C SER A 31 9.43 20.32 30.73
N MET A 32 8.73 19.27 31.18
CA MET A 32 8.48 18.07 30.38
C MET A 32 7.62 18.37 29.14
N LYS A 33 6.61 19.24 29.27
CA LYS A 33 5.82 19.71 28.14
C LYS A 33 6.69 20.49 27.15
N ALA A 34 7.51 21.42 27.63
CA ALA A 34 8.41 22.18 26.77
C ALA A 34 9.41 21.28 26.02
N MET A 35 9.99 20.27 26.70
CA MET A 35 10.86 19.27 26.06
C MET A 35 10.11 18.40 25.04
N HIS A 36 8.83 18.07 25.31
CA HIS A 36 8.00 17.34 24.37
C HIS A 36 7.71 18.17 23.11
N ASP A 37 7.32 19.43 23.29
CA ASP A 37 7.05 20.38 22.20
C ASP A 37 8.32 20.62 21.38
N GLU A 38 9.48 20.76 22.02
CA GLU A 38 10.78 20.86 21.35
C GLU A 38 11.12 19.60 20.56
N ARG A 39 10.90 18.41 21.13
CA ARG A 39 11.09 17.14 20.43
C ARG A 39 10.22 17.05 19.17
N LEU A 40 8.93 17.42 19.28
CA LEU A 40 8.02 17.44 18.14
C LEU A 40 8.50 18.42 17.06
N SER A 41 8.96 19.61 17.46
CA SER A 41 9.54 20.61 16.55
C SER A 41 10.76 20.08 15.80
N ILE A 42 11.70 19.45 16.51
CA ILE A 42 12.91 18.85 15.92
C ILE A 42 12.52 17.72 14.94
N SER A 43 11.59 16.85 15.34
CA SER A 43 11.11 15.77 14.46
C SER A 43 10.46 16.32 13.19
N ALA A 44 9.67 17.40 13.29
CA ALA A 44 9.05 18.05 12.14
C ALA A 44 10.10 18.71 11.22
N GLU A 45 11.11 19.36 11.79
CA GLU A 45 12.20 19.96 11.01
C GLU A 45 13.03 18.90 10.28
N PHE A 46 13.32 17.77 10.94
CA PHE A 46 14.01 16.64 10.34
C PHE A 46 13.21 16.03 9.19
N ALA A 47 11.90 15.81 9.39
CA ALA A 47 11.00 15.33 8.34
C ALA A 47 10.99 16.27 7.13
N ARG A 48 10.89 17.58 7.36
CA ARG A 48 10.91 18.59 6.28
C ARG A 48 12.23 18.57 5.51
N LYS A 49 13.36 18.49 6.21
CA LYS A 49 14.70 18.41 5.59
C LYS A 49 14.85 17.14 4.75
N ASN A 50 14.37 16.00 5.25
CA ASN A 50 14.39 14.75 4.50
C ASN A 50 13.49 14.82 3.26
N GLU A 51 12.30 15.40 3.38
CA GLU A 51 11.40 15.59 2.25
C GLU A 51 12.02 16.49 1.17
N GLN A 52 12.67 17.59 1.58
CA GLN A 52 13.39 18.48 0.66
C GLN A 52 14.54 17.75 -0.04
N ALA A 53 15.35 16.98 0.70
CA ALA A 53 16.44 16.21 0.13
C ALA A 53 15.95 15.13 -0.86
N LEU A 54 14.83 14.47 -0.54
CA LEU A 54 14.18 13.52 -1.45
C LEU A 54 13.70 14.23 -2.71
N GLN A 55 13.01 15.37 -2.56
CA GLN A 55 12.51 16.16 -3.69
C GLN A 55 13.64 16.62 -4.60
N GLU A 56 14.74 17.13 -4.05
CA GLU A 56 15.93 17.51 -4.83
C GLU A 56 16.52 16.31 -5.59
N THR A 57 16.62 15.15 -4.95
CA THR A 57 17.11 13.91 -5.58
C THR A 57 16.20 13.48 -6.73
N LEU A 58 14.89 13.48 -6.53
CA LEU A 58 13.92 13.13 -7.57
C LEU A 58 13.96 14.12 -8.74
N MET A 59 14.11 15.42 -8.46
CA MET A 59 14.27 16.44 -9.49
C MET A 59 15.54 16.22 -10.31
N GLN A 60 16.65 15.80 -9.69
CA GLN A 60 17.87 15.42 -10.41
C GLN A 60 17.65 14.17 -11.27
N MET A 61 16.99 13.13 -10.72
CA MET A 61 16.66 11.90 -11.44
C MET A 61 15.73 12.14 -12.63
N SER A 62 14.87 13.16 -12.57
CA SER A 62 13.99 13.52 -13.69
C SER A 62 14.73 13.94 -14.97
N GLY A 63 16.00 14.35 -14.83
CA GLY A 63 16.88 14.68 -15.95
C GLY A 63 17.52 13.47 -16.63
N ASP A 64 17.52 12.28 -15.99
CA ASP A 64 18.02 11.04 -16.58
C ASP A 64 16.85 10.26 -17.23
N PRO A 65 16.87 10.01 -18.54
CA PRO A 65 15.82 9.25 -19.22
C PRO A 65 15.51 7.88 -18.60
N ASN A 66 16.49 7.22 -17.97
CA ASN A 66 16.30 5.91 -17.36
C ASN A 66 15.51 5.96 -16.04
N TYR A 67 15.57 7.10 -15.34
CA TYR A 67 14.94 7.30 -14.04
C TYR A 67 13.77 8.28 -14.06
N LYS A 68 13.54 8.94 -15.21
CA LYS A 68 12.49 9.92 -15.40
C LYS A 68 11.11 9.43 -14.96
N GLY A 69 10.70 8.23 -15.39
CA GLY A 69 9.40 7.66 -15.01
C GLY A 69 9.25 7.44 -13.50
N TYR A 70 10.32 7.00 -12.83
CA TYR A 70 10.33 6.87 -11.36
C TYR A 70 10.24 8.25 -10.70
N ALA A 71 11.04 9.21 -11.16
CA ALA A 71 11.02 10.56 -10.61
C ALA A 71 9.64 11.20 -10.74
N GLU A 72 9.03 11.14 -11.92
CA GLU A 72 7.68 11.65 -12.16
C GLU A 72 6.62 10.98 -11.29
N PHE A 73 6.72 9.67 -11.09
CA PHE A 73 5.82 8.94 -10.21
C PHE A 73 5.89 9.46 -8.77
N TYR A 74 7.08 9.61 -8.19
CA TYR A 74 7.20 10.10 -6.81
C TYR A 74 6.96 11.62 -6.65
N LEU A 75 7.14 12.39 -7.72
CA LEU A 75 6.87 13.84 -7.74
C LEU A 75 5.39 14.17 -8.00
N ASN A 76 4.62 13.27 -8.62
CA ASN A 76 3.20 13.49 -8.85
C ASN A 76 2.42 13.48 -7.53
N GLU A 77 1.59 14.51 -7.32
CA GLU A 77 0.84 14.70 -6.07
C GLU A 77 -0.10 13.54 -5.76
N ASN A 78 -0.87 13.06 -6.75
CA ASN A 78 -1.79 11.94 -6.55
C ASN A 78 -1.03 10.64 -6.26
N CYS A 79 0.09 10.39 -6.93
CA CYS A 79 0.93 9.24 -6.63
C CYS A 79 1.50 9.31 -5.21
N LYS A 80 2.05 10.46 -4.80
CA LYS A 80 2.57 10.67 -3.45
C LYS A 80 1.50 10.43 -2.39
N MET A 81 0.33 11.04 -2.53
CA MET A 81 -0.80 10.83 -1.62
C MET A 81 -1.22 9.36 -1.58
N GLY A 82 -1.26 8.70 -2.74
CA GLY A 82 -1.53 7.27 -2.85
C GLY A 82 -0.52 6.42 -2.06
N LEU A 83 0.78 6.70 -2.18
CA LEU A 83 1.84 6.00 -1.45
C LEU A 83 1.74 6.24 0.06
N GLU A 84 1.47 7.48 0.50
CA GLU A 84 1.26 7.77 1.93
C GLU A 84 0.07 7.01 2.50
N CYS A 85 -1.02 6.86 1.74
CA CYS A 85 -2.15 6.02 2.14
C CYS A 85 -1.74 4.54 2.23
N ILE A 86 -0.91 4.02 1.31
CA ILE A 86 -0.38 2.65 1.38
C ILE A 86 0.44 2.45 2.66
N GLU A 87 1.32 3.39 3.00
CA GLU A 87 2.16 3.32 4.21
C GLU A 87 1.32 3.30 5.50
N LYS A 88 0.15 3.96 5.48
CA LYS A 88 -0.82 3.97 6.60
C LYS A 88 -1.75 2.74 6.59
N GLY A 89 -1.78 1.96 5.51
CA GLY A 89 -2.69 0.83 5.32
C GLY A 89 -4.08 1.22 4.79
N ASP A 90 -4.28 2.48 4.38
CA ASP A 90 -5.54 3.02 3.89
C ASP A 90 -5.75 2.72 2.39
N PHE A 91 -5.82 1.44 2.04
CA PHE A 91 -5.82 0.98 0.64
C PHE A 91 -6.98 1.51 -0.22
N LYS A 92 -8.15 1.81 0.39
CA LYS A 92 -9.28 2.40 -0.33
C LYS A 92 -9.00 3.83 -0.79
N GLU A 93 -8.37 4.62 0.08
CA GLU A 93 -8.01 5.99 -0.26
C GLU A 93 -6.80 6.01 -1.20
N ALA A 94 -5.84 5.09 -1.01
CA ALA A 94 -4.73 4.89 -1.94
C ALA A 94 -5.21 4.59 -3.36
N ARG A 95 -6.22 3.70 -3.50
CA ARG A 95 -6.88 3.41 -4.78
C ARG A 95 -7.40 4.69 -5.43
N ASP A 96 -8.13 5.52 -4.68
CA ASP A 96 -8.80 6.69 -5.22
C ASP A 96 -7.79 7.73 -5.74
N TYR A 97 -6.69 7.97 -5.00
CA TYR A 97 -5.61 8.83 -5.46
C TYR A 97 -4.89 8.26 -6.68
N LEU A 98 -4.52 6.97 -6.67
CA LEU A 98 -3.81 6.37 -7.80
C LEU A 98 -4.69 6.26 -9.05
N MET A 99 -6.01 6.14 -8.91
CA MET A 99 -6.94 6.22 -10.04
C MET A 99 -6.97 7.62 -10.66
N LYS A 100 -6.87 8.69 -9.86
CA LYS A 100 -6.67 10.05 -10.38
C LYS A 100 -5.33 10.20 -11.09
N ALA A 101 -4.25 9.64 -10.53
CA ALA A 101 -2.94 9.62 -11.18
C ALA A 101 -2.97 8.86 -12.52
N LEU A 102 -3.71 7.75 -12.59
CA LEU A 102 -3.88 6.97 -13.81
C LEU A 102 -4.58 7.75 -14.93
N GLU A 103 -5.42 8.72 -14.57
CA GLU A 103 -6.15 9.60 -15.50
C GLU A 103 -5.37 10.89 -15.84
N ASP A 104 -4.32 11.20 -15.07
CA ASP A 104 -3.45 12.33 -15.32
C ASP A 104 -2.71 12.15 -16.65
N THR A 105 -2.85 13.10 -17.56
CA THR A 105 -2.18 13.09 -18.88
C THR A 105 -0.77 13.68 -18.83
N SER A 106 -0.38 14.30 -17.71
CA SER A 106 0.94 14.92 -17.55
C SER A 106 2.05 13.92 -17.20
N ILE A 107 1.70 12.73 -16.69
CA ILE A 107 2.67 11.68 -16.38
C ILE A 107 3.05 10.88 -17.64
N SER A 108 4.33 10.52 -17.73
CA SER A 108 4.88 9.64 -18.77
C SER A 108 4.25 8.25 -18.77
N GLU A 109 4.48 7.48 -19.84
CA GLU A 109 4.07 6.08 -19.91
C GLU A 109 4.80 5.24 -18.85
N GLU A 110 6.09 5.51 -18.61
CA GLU A 110 6.90 4.83 -17.60
C GLU A 110 6.36 5.08 -16.19
N ALA A 111 6.00 6.32 -15.86
CA ALA A 111 5.33 6.63 -14.59
C ALA A 111 3.97 5.94 -14.48
N ARG A 112 3.22 5.87 -15.60
CA ARG A 112 1.91 5.21 -15.65
C ARG A 112 2.00 3.70 -15.42
N VAL A 113 3.09 3.05 -15.86
CA VAL A 113 3.35 1.64 -15.54
C VAL A 113 3.42 1.44 -14.02
N LEU A 114 4.14 2.31 -13.31
CA LEU A 114 4.25 2.25 -11.85
C LEU A 114 2.89 2.44 -11.18
N VAL A 115 2.09 3.42 -11.64
CA VAL A 115 0.71 3.61 -11.15
C VAL A 115 -0.12 2.34 -11.34
N CYS A 116 -0.07 1.71 -12.53
CA CYS A 116 -0.83 0.50 -12.80
C CYS A 116 -0.37 -0.67 -11.91
N GLN A 117 0.93 -0.84 -11.68
CA GLN A 117 1.45 -1.86 -10.79
C GLN A 117 0.96 -1.68 -9.34
N SER A 118 0.99 -0.44 -8.85
CA SER A 118 0.43 -0.11 -7.53
C SER A 118 -1.07 -0.40 -7.46
N LEU A 119 -1.83 -0.03 -8.50
CA LEU A 119 -3.27 -0.31 -8.58
C LEU A 119 -3.59 -1.80 -8.68
N LEU A 120 -2.74 -2.62 -9.30
CA LEU A 120 -2.91 -4.08 -9.30
C LEU A 120 -2.78 -4.65 -7.88
N GLY A 121 -1.77 -4.22 -7.11
CA GLY A 121 -1.61 -4.63 -5.73
C GLY A 121 -2.78 -4.17 -4.85
N ILE A 122 -3.16 -2.90 -4.97
CA ILE A 122 -4.25 -2.31 -4.18
C ILE A 122 -5.60 -2.91 -4.55
N GLY A 123 -5.91 -3.03 -5.84
CA GLY A 123 -7.16 -3.62 -6.33
C GLY A 123 -7.34 -5.04 -5.80
N TYR A 124 -6.26 -5.80 -5.67
CA TYR A 124 -6.28 -7.09 -5.00
C TYR A 124 -6.60 -6.94 -3.50
N GLU A 125 -5.87 -6.11 -2.75
CA GLU A 125 -6.09 -5.94 -1.31
C GLU A 125 -7.50 -5.44 -0.94
N VAL A 126 -8.09 -4.56 -1.76
CA VAL A 126 -9.45 -4.05 -1.54
C VAL A 126 -10.56 -4.89 -2.18
N GLY A 127 -10.21 -5.92 -2.96
CA GLY A 127 -11.19 -6.75 -3.68
C GLY A 127 -11.90 -6.01 -4.83
N ASP A 128 -11.25 -5.00 -5.42
CA ASP A 128 -11.85 -4.15 -6.45
C ASP A 128 -11.47 -4.65 -7.86
N LYS A 129 -12.36 -5.49 -8.41
CA LYS A 129 -12.19 -6.08 -9.75
C LYS A 129 -12.10 -5.02 -10.85
N ASP A 130 -12.88 -3.96 -10.76
CA ASP A 130 -12.94 -2.96 -11.82
C ASP A 130 -11.63 -2.15 -11.89
N VAL A 131 -10.98 -1.90 -10.74
CA VAL A 131 -9.63 -1.34 -10.69
C VAL A 131 -8.59 -2.28 -11.28
N LEU A 132 -8.64 -3.58 -10.93
CA LEU A 132 -7.72 -4.57 -11.46
C LEU A 132 -7.82 -4.66 -13.00
N GLU A 133 -9.05 -4.73 -13.51
CA GLU A 133 -9.33 -4.76 -14.95
C GLU A 133 -8.79 -3.51 -15.63
N LYS A 134 -9.09 -2.32 -15.11
CA LYS A 134 -8.62 -1.04 -15.68
C LYS A 134 -7.09 -0.93 -15.67
N ALA A 135 -6.43 -1.30 -14.58
CA ALA A 135 -4.96 -1.25 -14.47
C ALA A 135 -4.29 -2.23 -15.43
N MET A 136 -4.83 -3.46 -15.53
CA MET A 136 -4.31 -4.48 -16.45
C MET A 136 -4.53 -4.06 -17.90
N ASP A 137 -5.73 -3.62 -18.27
CA ASP A 137 -6.03 -3.14 -19.61
C ASP A 137 -5.09 -2.01 -20.03
N ARG A 138 -4.79 -1.09 -19.11
CA ARG A 138 -3.87 0.01 -19.37
C ARG A 138 -2.43 -0.47 -19.59
N LEU A 139 -1.94 -1.43 -18.81
CA LEU A 139 -0.62 -2.05 -19.01
C LEU A 139 -0.53 -2.78 -20.35
N LEU A 140 -1.53 -3.59 -20.68
CA LEU A 140 -1.58 -4.32 -21.95
C LEU A 140 -1.76 -3.39 -23.16
N ALA A 141 -2.26 -2.17 -22.96
CA ALA A 141 -2.32 -1.14 -24.00
C ALA A 141 -0.97 -0.50 -24.31
N MET A 142 0.02 -0.59 -23.41
CA MET A 142 1.37 -0.06 -23.62
C MET A 142 2.28 -1.04 -24.37
N ILE A 143 1.89 -2.33 -24.44
CA ILE A 143 2.66 -3.36 -25.15
C ILE A 143 2.14 -3.44 -26.60
N PRO A 144 3.01 -3.34 -27.62
CA PRO A 144 2.61 -3.56 -29.00
C PRO A 144 2.01 -4.96 -29.18
N GLU A 145 0.95 -5.09 -29.98
CA GLU A 145 0.21 -6.36 -30.11
C GLU A 145 1.09 -7.53 -30.58
N LYS A 146 2.09 -7.25 -31.42
CA LYS A 146 3.08 -8.24 -31.88
C LYS A 146 4.00 -8.77 -30.77
N ASP A 147 4.17 -7.99 -29.71
CA ASP A 147 5.06 -8.26 -28.57
C ASP A 147 4.27 -8.76 -27.34
N LEU A 148 2.93 -8.80 -27.45
CA LEU A 148 2.05 -9.31 -26.41
C LEU A 148 2.20 -10.84 -26.33
N PRO A 149 2.53 -11.42 -25.16
CA PRO A 149 2.56 -12.86 -25.03
C PRO A 149 1.16 -13.44 -25.27
N LYS A 150 1.08 -14.60 -25.92
CA LYS A 150 -0.19 -15.21 -26.35
C LYS A 150 -1.12 -15.51 -25.18
N GLU A 151 -0.53 -15.74 -24.01
CA GLU A 151 -1.18 -16.02 -22.74
C GLU A 151 -1.89 -14.77 -22.16
N TYR A 152 -1.48 -13.57 -22.55
CA TYR A 152 -2.04 -12.29 -22.10
C TYR A 152 -3.01 -11.68 -23.12
N ASN A 153 -3.72 -12.53 -23.87
CA ASN A 153 -4.82 -12.06 -24.71
C ASN A 153 -5.84 -11.29 -23.85
N ARG A 154 -6.15 -10.06 -24.26
CA ARG A 154 -7.12 -9.17 -23.59
C ARG A 154 -8.48 -9.84 -23.35
N GLN A 155 -8.94 -10.66 -24.29
CA GLN A 155 -10.19 -11.40 -24.15
C GLN A 155 -10.11 -12.42 -23.01
N SER A 156 -9.02 -13.19 -22.94
CA SER A 156 -8.80 -14.17 -21.86
C SER A 156 -8.65 -13.50 -20.49
N MET A 157 -8.00 -12.34 -20.44
CA MET A 157 -7.89 -11.54 -19.21
C MET A 157 -9.26 -11.03 -18.74
N LYS A 158 -10.08 -10.53 -19.67
CA LYS A 158 -11.45 -10.11 -19.36
C LYS A 158 -12.29 -11.26 -18.82
N GLU A 159 -12.21 -12.43 -19.45
CA GLU A 159 -12.88 -13.65 -18.98
C GLU A 159 -12.41 -14.08 -17.59
N ALA A 160 -11.11 -13.95 -17.30
CA ALA A 160 -10.56 -14.24 -15.98
C ALA A 160 -11.12 -13.28 -14.91
N PHE A 161 -11.19 -11.98 -15.21
CA PHE A 161 -11.78 -11.01 -14.30
C PHE A 161 -13.30 -11.22 -14.12
N ASP A 162 -14.04 -11.55 -15.17
CA ASP A 162 -15.46 -11.92 -15.07
C ASP A 162 -15.68 -13.23 -14.28
N GLY A 163 -14.68 -14.11 -14.27
CA GLY A 163 -14.61 -15.26 -13.36
C GLY A 163 -14.61 -14.84 -11.88
N LEU A 164 -14.00 -13.71 -11.53
CA LEU A 164 -13.99 -13.22 -10.14
C LEU A 164 -15.40 -12.88 -9.65
N LYS A 165 -16.26 -12.28 -10.49
CA LYS A 165 -17.67 -11.98 -10.14
C LYS A 165 -18.49 -13.23 -9.85
N ARG A 166 -18.21 -14.30 -10.60
CA ARG A 166 -18.92 -15.59 -10.50
C ARG A 166 -18.30 -16.52 -9.47
N MET A 167 -17.27 -16.09 -8.76
CA MET A 167 -16.56 -16.96 -7.82
C MET A 167 -17.48 -17.45 -6.69
N HIS A 168 -18.47 -16.64 -6.31
CA HIS A 168 -19.46 -17.01 -5.28
C HIS A 168 -20.49 -18.05 -5.75
N GLU A 169 -20.60 -18.29 -7.06
CA GLU A 169 -21.49 -19.31 -7.63
C GLU A 169 -20.96 -20.73 -7.39
N ILE A 170 -19.67 -20.87 -7.08
CA ILE A 170 -18.99 -22.15 -6.84
C ILE A 170 -18.71 -22.28 -5.33
N THR A 171 -19.20 -23.34 -4.70
CA THR A 171 -18.86 -23.59 -3.29
C THR A 171 -17.44 -24.15 -3.15
N PRO A 172 -16.78 -23.98 -1.99
CA PRO A 172 -15.50 -24.64 -1.74
C PRO A 172 -15.55 -26.17 -1.90
N GLN A 173 -16.69 -26.80 -1.61
CA GLN A 173 -16.86 -28.25 -1.86
C GLN A 173 -16.86 -28.56 -3.36
N GLN A 174 -17.63 -27.81 -4.17
CA GLN A 174 -17.66 -27.97 -5.62
C GLN A 174 -16.28 -27.73 -6.25
N PHE A 175 -15.54 -26.73 -5.76
CA PHE A 175 -14.16 -26.48 -6.20
C PHE A 175 -13.24 -27.67 -5.85
N SER A 176 -13.38 -28.25 -4.64
CA SER A 176 -12.62 -29.44 -4.25
C SER A 176 -12.92 -30.65 -5.15
N GLU A 177 -14.19 -30.87 -5.51
CA GLU A 177 -14.59 -31.94 -6.43
C GLU A 177 -13.99 -31.75 -7.84
N ILE A 178 -13.96 -30.51 -8.34
CA ILE A 178 -13.30 -30.15 -9.61
C ILE A 178 -11.80 -30.49 -9.54
N MET A 179 -11.12 -30.12 -8.44
CA MET A 179 -9.69 -30.41 -8.25
C MET A 179 -9.40 -31.91 -8.19
N GLN A 180 -10.26 -32.69 -7.52
CA GLN A 180 -10.14 -34.15 -7.48
C GLN A 180 -10.34 -34.77 -8.86
N LYS A 181 -11.30 -34.28 -9.65
CA LYS A 181 -11.51 -34.73 -11.03
C LYS A 181 -10.28 -34.42 -11.90
N LEU A 182 -9.74 -33.22 -11.80
CA LEU A 182 -8.54 -32.81 -12.54
C LEU A 182 -7.32 -33.67 -12.17
N ALA A 183 -7.14 -34.00 -10.90
CA ALA A 183 -6.07 -34.88 -10.44
C ALA A 183 -6.21 -36.33 -10.95
N ARG A 184 -7.45 -36.81 -11.14
CA ARG A 184 -7.73 -38.12 -11.76
C ARG A 184 -7.45 -38.11 -13.26
N GLU A 185 -7.80 -37.04 -13.96
CA GLU A 185 -7.58 -36.86 -15.40
C GLU A 185 -6.10 -36.60 -15.74
N HIS A 186 -5.35 -36.01 -14.81
CA HIS A 186 -3.93 -35.71 -14.95
C HIS A 186 -3.11 -36.20 -13.75
N PRO A 187 -2.87 -37.52 -13.64
CA PRO A 187 -2.14 -38.10 -12.52
C PRO A 187 -0.75 -37.48 -12.36
N GLY A 188 -0.39 -37.10 -11.14
CA GLY A 188 0.91 -36.52 -10.79
C GLY A 188 1.10 -35.04 -11.11
N LYS A 189 0.18 -34.40 -11.86
CA LYS A 189 0.25 -32.95 -12.12
C LYS A 189 -0.35 -32.10 -11.01
N VAL A 190 -1.29 -32.67 -10.25
CA VAL A 190 -2.00 -31.97 -9.17
C VAL A 190 -1.96 -32.83 -7.89
N PRO A 191 -0.82 -32.86 -7.17
CA PRO A 191 -0.69 -33.63 -5.94
C PRO A 191 -1.61 -33.09 -4.84
N PRO A 192 -1.94 -33.90 -3.80
CA PRO A 192 -2.85 -33.50 -2.72
C PRO A 192 -2.50 -32.16 -2.06
N GLU A 193 -1.21 -31.91 -1.79
CA GLU A 193 -0.73 -30.65 -1.20
C GLU A 193 -1.04 -29.43 -2.08
N MET A 194 -0.99 -29.60 -3.41
CA MET A 194 -1.34 -28.53 -4.35
C MET A 194 -2.86 -28.29 -4.36
N GLN A 195 -3.67 -29.34 -4.25
CA GLN A 195 -5.13 -29.22 -4.17
C GLN A 195 -5.54 -28.45 -2.90
N GLU A 196 -4.90 -28.73 -1.76
CA GLU A 196 -5.14 -28.00 -0.51
C GLU A 196 -4.79 -26.52 -0.64
N LYS A 197 -3.60 -26.20 -1.18
CA LYS A 197 -3.19 -24.80 -1.41
C LYS A 197 -4.13 -24.06 -2.36
N MET A 198 -4.57 -24.71 -3.44
CA MET A 198 -5.53 -24.11 -4.38
C MET A 198 -6.90 -23.89 -3.74
N LEU A 199 -7.37 -24.82 -2.91
CA LEU A 199 -8.62 -24.66 -2.16
C LEU A 199 -8.54 -23.52 -1.14
N GLU A 200 -7.41 -23.39 -0.46
CA GLU A 200 -7.17 -22.26 0.46
C GLU A 200 -7.15 -20.93 -0.31
N GLY A 201 -6.40 -20.85 -1.41
CA GLY A 201 -6.36 -19.67 -2.27
C GLY A 201 -7.75 -19.30 -2.82
N PHE A 202 -8.54 -20.29 -3.23
CA PHE A 202 -9.93 -20.08 -3.67
C PHE A 202 -10.80 -19.45 -2.57
N LYS A 203 -10.73 -19.96 -1.34
CA LYS A 203 -11.48 -19.39 -0.19
C LYS A 203 -11.02 -17.96 0.12
N GLN A 204 -9.72 -17.69 0.03
CA GLN A 204 -9.19 -16.34 0.23
C GLN A 204 -9.70 -15.38 -0.85
N MET A 205 -9.67 -15.78 -2.13
CA MET A 205 -10.19 -14.98 -3.23
C MET A 205 -11.70 -14.74 -3.10
N GLN A 206 -12.49 -15.76 -2.76
CA GLN A 206 -13.93 -15.62 -2.49
C GLN A 206 -14.22 -14.64 -1.35
N ASN A 207 -13.40 -14.63 -0.30
CA ASN A 207 -13.59 -13.68 0.78
C ASN A 207 -13.24 -12.24 0.40
N ARG A 208 -12.33 -12.07 -0.56
CA ARG A 208 -11.78 -10.79 -0.98
C ARG A 208 -12.67 -10.10 -2.00
N PHE A 209 -13.17 -10.81 -3.01
CA PHE A 209 -13.98 -10.27 -4.11
C PHE A 209 -15.50 -10.39 -3.88
N LYS A 210 -15.96 -10.14 -2.66
CA LYS A 210 -17.39 -10.23 -2.28
C LYS A 210 -18.26 -9.13 -2.87
#